data_AF-A0A225VGE2-F1
#
_entry.id   AF-A0A225VGE2-F1
#
_cell.length_a   1.000
_cell.length_b   1.000
_cell.length_c   1.000
_cell.angle_alpha   90.00
_cell.angle_beta   90.00
_cell.angle_gamma   90.00
#
_symmetry.space_group_name_H-M   'P 1'
#
loop_
_entity.id
_entity.type
_entity.pdbx_description
1 polymer ?
#
loop_
_entity_poly.entity_id
_entity_poly.type
_entity_poly.pdbx_seq_one_letter_code
_entity_poly.pdbx_strand_id
1 'polypeptide(L)'
;MVEGQPAQAIKLNSGYTMLYNAKSVNGNYVYVDALRCGSITRFLSHSCDPNAAFVEQQTRSRVRVLVKMIKSVKAGAQLTVHYGNERWFKCACDTCSRGKDK
;
A
#
# COMPACT_ATOMS: atom_id res chain seq x y z
N MET A 1 11.61 2.38 0.30
CA MET A 1 11.93 0.94 0.19
C MET A 1 12.93 0.66 1.30
N VAL A 2 12.67 -0.33 2.16
CA VAL A 2 13.65 -0.73 3.18
C VAL A 2 14.61 -1.72 2.51
N GLU A 3 15.90 -1.47 2.63
CA GLU A 3 16.96 -2.31 2.05
C GLU A 3 16.83 -3.76 2.58
N GLY A 4 16.78 -4.75 1.68
CA GLY A 4 16.64 -6.17 2.05
C GLY A 4 15.20 -6.72 2.16
N GLN A 5 14.16 -5.99 1.74
CA GLN A 5 12.85 -6.60 1.52
C GLN A 5 12.83 -7.42 0.22
N PRO A 6 12.26 -8.65 0.21
CA PRO A 6 12.08 -9.42 -1.01
C PRO A 6 11.15 -8.66 -1.96
N ALA A 7 11.39 -8.81 -3.28
CA ALA A 7 10.45 -8.38 -4.31
C ALA A 7 9.03 -8.82 -3.91
N GLN A 8 8.09 -7.87 -3.84
CA GLN A 8 6.73 -8.13 -3.35
C GLN A 8 6.17 -9.29 -4.15
N ALA A 9 5.88 -10.43 -3.53
CA ALA A 9 5.56 -11.67 -4.25
C ALA A 9 4.44 -11.44 -5.28
N ILE A 10 4.82 -11.30 -6.56
CA ILE A 10 3.97 -10.80 -7.66
C ILE A 10 2.95 -11.86 -8.09
N LYS A 11 3.15 -13.13 -7.70
CA LYS A 11 2.56 -14.26 -8.44
C LYS A 11 1.09 -14.58 -8.12
N LEU A 12 0.51 -14.05 -7.04
CA LEU A 12 -0.84 -14.42 -6.55
C LEU A 12 -1.53 -13.30 -5.73
N ASN A 13 -1.27 -12.02 -6.03
CA ASN A 13 -1.90 -10.97 -5.22
C ASN A 13 -3.41 -10.82 -5.57
N SER A 14 -4.25 -10.73 -4.55
CA SER A 14 -5.70 -10.58 -4.65
C SER A 14 -6.19 -9.18 -5.06
N GLY A 15 -5.28 -8.23 -5.19
CA GLY A 15 -5.56 -6.80 -5.19
C GLY A 15 -5.44 -6.15 -3.81
N TYR A 16 -5.44 -6.95 -2.74
CA TYR A 16 -5.62 -6.51 -1.35
C TYR A 16 -4.50 -6.97 -0.41
N THR A 17 -3.42 -7.51 -0.97
CA THR A 17 -2.27 -8.01 -0.21
C THR A 17 -1.26 -6.89 0.04
N MET A 18 -0.83 -6.72 1.29
CA MET A 18 0.25 -5.80 1.65
C MET A 18 1.30 -6.52 2.49
N LEU A 19 2.57 -6.42 2.08
CA LEU A 19 3.72 -6.93 2.82
C LEU A 19 4.07 -6.01 3.99
N TYR A 20 4.34 -6.59 5.15
CA TYR A 20 4.86 -5.85 6.29
C TYR A 20 6.39 -5.71 6.17
N ASN A 21 6.89 -4.56 6.61
CA ASN A 21 8.31 -4.33 6.86
C ASN A 21 8.76 -5.07 8.12
N ALA A 22 7.92 -5.09 9.15
CA ALA A 22 8.16 -5.87 10.36
C ALA A 22 8.14 -7.38 10.07
N LYS A 23 9.14 -8.08 10.59
CA LYS A 23 9.18 -9.56 10.57
C LYS A 23 8.40 -10.12 11.75
N SER A 24 7.91 -11.36 11.60
CA SER A 24 7.34 -12.11 12.72
C SER A 24 8.41 -12.41 13.77
N VAL A 25 7.98 -12.89 14.94
CA VAL A 25 8.90 -13.35 16.01
C VAL A 25 9.86 -14.45 15.56
N ASN A 26 9.50 -15.19 14.50
CA ASN A 26 10.33 -16.25 13.90
C ASN A 26 11.17 -15.73 12.72
N GLY A 27 11.23 -14.42 12.49
CA GLY A 27 12.00 -13.81 11.39
C GLY A 27 11.36 -13.92 10.01
N ASN A 28 10.11 -14.39 9.91
CA ASN A 28 9.41 -14.54 8.64
C ASN A 28 8.79 -13.22 8.17
N TYR A 29 8.76 -13.01 6.86
CA TYR A 29 7.93 -11.96 6.26
C TYR A 29 6.45 -12.32 6.40
N VAL A 30 5.62 -11.32 6.66
CA VAL A 30 4.18 -11.48 6.86
C VAL A 30 3.45 -10.52 5.94
N TYR A 31 2.30 -10.96 5.42
CA TYR A 31 1.41 -10.15 4.62
C TYR A 31 0.05 -10.05 5.31
N VAL A 32 -0.64 -8.92 5.13
CA VAL A 32 -2.09 -8.82 5.37
C VAL A 32 -2.80 -8.96 4.04
N ASP A 33 -3.87 -9.76 3.98
CA ASP A 33 -4.78 -9.84 2.84
C ASP A 33 -6.18 -9.39 3.26
N ALA A 34 -6.60 -8.25 2.74
CA ALA A 34 -7.88 -7.62 3.07
C ALA A 34 -9.03 -8.00 2.12
N LEU A 35 -8.85 -8.98 1.22
CA LEU A 35 -9.84 -9.36 0.20
C LEU A 35 -11.19 -9.74 0.83
N ARG A 36 -11.17 -10.65 1.82
CA ARG A 36 -12.39 -11.19 2.45
C ARG A 36 -12.80 -10.44 3.71
N CYS A 37 -11.83 -9.91 4.46
CA CYS A 37 -12.07 -9.22 5.71
C CYS A 37 -11.03 -8.12 5.90
N GLY A 38 -11.49 -6.88 6.06
CA GLY A 38 -10.63 -5.73 6.22
C GLY A 38 -11.43 -4.47 6.53
N SER A 39 -10.73 -3.39 6.88
CA SER A 39 -11.37 -2.11 7.15
C SER A 39 -11.76 -1.37 5.85
N ILE A 40 -12.28 -0.15 5.97
CA ILE A 40 -12.54 0.74 4.83
C ILE A 40 -11.28 1.04 4.00
N THR A 41 -10.09 0.93 4.59
CA THR A 41 -8.81 1.21 3.92
C THR A 41 -8.53 0.28 2.74
N ARG A 42 -9.22 -0.87 2.63
CA ARG A 42 -9.08 -1.79 1.50
C ARG A 42 -9.49 -1.18 0.15
N PHE A 43 -10.27 -0.09 0.16
CA PHE A 43 -10.73 0.59 -1.05
C PHE A 43 -9.81 1.72 -1.52
N LEU A 44 -8.74 2.03 -0.79
CA LEU A 44 -7.80 3.09 -1.17
C LEU A 44 -7.06 2.68 -2.44
N SER A 45 -7.30 3.41 -3.52
CA SER A 45 -6.65 3.16 -4.80
C SER A 45 -5.20 3.66 -4.83
N HIS A 46 -4.46 3.16 -5.81
CA HIS A 46 -3.10 3.57 -6.06
C HIS A 46 -3.00 4.93 -6.76
N SER A 47 -2.06 5.78 -6.32
CA SER A 47 -1.53 6.92 -7.08
C SER A 47 0.00 6.92 -7.02
N CYS A 48 0.65 7.30 -8.13
CA CYS A 48 2.09 7.57 -8.14
C CYS A 48 2.44 8.87 -7.40
N ASP A 49 1.47 9.78 -7.25
CA ASP A 49 1.57 10.97 -6.40
C ASP A 49 0.45 10.95 -5.33
N PRO A 50 0.58 10.12 -4.28
CA PRO A 50 -0.50 9.90 -3.32
C PRO A 50 -0.66 11.06 -2.32
N ASN A 51 -1.77 11.05 -1.59
CA ASN A 51 -2.05 11.98 -0.49
C ASN A 51 -2.06 11.31 0.90
N ALA A 52 -2.03 9.98 0.94
CA ALA A 52 -1.86 9.19 2.16
C ALA A 52 -0.76 8.13 1.99
N ALA A 53 -0.24 7.64 3.10
CA ALA A 53 0.74 6.57 3.16
C ALA A 53 0.34 5.49 4.17
N PHE A 54 0.70 4.25 3.87
CA PHE A 54 0.65 3.19 4.86
C PHE A 54 1.82 3.32 5.84
N VAL A 55 1.54 3.25 7.13
CA VAL A 55 2.53 3.32 8.20
C VAL A 55 2.31 2.14 9.14
N GLU A 56 3.34 1.32 9.33
CA GLU A 56 3.31 0.29 10.35
C GLU A 56 3.49 0.91 11.73
N GLN A 57 2.55 0.62 12.62
CA GLN A 57 2.62 0.98 14.03
C GLN A 57 2.63 -0.29 14.86
N GLN A 58 3.69 -0.44 15.64
CA GLN A 58 3.80 -1.51 16.62
C GLN A 58 3.21 -1.08 17.96
N THR A 59 2.37 -1.93 18.54
CA THR A 59 1.86 -1.78 19.90
C THR A 59 2.04 -3.11 20.62
N ARG A 60 3.06 -3.18 21.50
CA ARG A 60 3.52 -4.42 22.15
C ARG A 60 3.86 -5.48 21.10
N SER A 61 3.17 -6.62 21.11
CA SER A 61 3.34 -7.73 20.19
C SER A 61 2.51 -7.64 18.91
N ARG A 62 1.76 -6.55 18.70
CA ARG A 62 0.88 -6.38 17.54
C ARG A 62 1.39 -5.28 16.61
N VAL A 63 1.57 -5.61 15.33
CA VAL A 63 1.83 -4.64 14.28
C VAL A 63 0.53 -4.39 13.51
N ARG A 64 0.17 -3.12 13.34
CA ARG A 64 -0.98 -2.68 12.55
C ARG A 64 -0.51 -1.72 11.48
N VAL A 65 -1.17 -1.76 10.33
CA VAL A 65 -0.98 -0.74 9.29
C VAL A 65 -2.02 0.36 9.47
N LEU A 66 -1.55 1.58 9.64
CA LEU A 66 -2.35 2.79 9.66
C LEU A 66 -2.28 3.48 8.30
N VAL A 67 -3.30 4.27 7.99
CA VAL A 67 -3.28 5.19 6.85
C VAL A 67 -3.06 6.59 7.41
N LYS A 68 -1.92 7.19 7.08
CA LYS A 68 -1.56 8.54 7.52
C LYS A 68 -1.62 9.50 6.35
N MET A 69 -2.30 10.63 6.52
CA MET A 69 -2.25 11.71 5.54
C MET A 69 -0.82 12.28 5.44
N ILE A 70 -0.33 12.42 4.22
CA ILE A 70 0.96 13.05 3.91
C ILE A 70 0.80 14.36 3.16
N LYS A 71 -0.41 14.65 2.67
CA LYS A 71 -0.80 15.92 2.06
C LYS A 71 -2.17 16.35 2.61
N SER A 72 -2.37 17.65 2.74
CA SER A 72 -3.70 18.21 3.02
C SER A 72 -4.59 18.05 1.79
N VAL A 73 -5.87 17.72 2.00
CA VAL A 73 -6.87 17.56 0.95
C VAL A 73 -8.17 18.25 1.32
N LYS A 74 -8.96 18.64 0.32
CA LYS A 74 -10.30 19.19 0.51
C LYS A 74 -11.31 18.05 0.75
N ALA A 75 -12.44 18.37 1.38
CA ALA A 75 -13.55 17.43 1.49
C ALA A 75 -14.00 16.94 0.10
N GLY A 76 -14.30 15.65 0.00
CA GLY A 76 -14.67 15.01 -1.27
C GLY A 76 -13.48 14.58 -2.14
N ALA A 77 -12.25 14.93 -1.80
CA ALA A 77 -11.07 14.42 -2.50
C ALA A 77 -10.90 12.91 -2.26
N GLN A 78 -10.56 12.17 -3.32
CA GLN A 78 -10.21 10.75 -3.20
C GLN A 78 -8.92 10.59 -2.38
N LEU A 79 -8.93 9.68 -1.41
CA LEU A 79 -7.73 9.28 -0.69
C LEU A 79 -6.99 8.19 -1.47
N THR A 80 -5.69 8.37 -1.68
CA THR A 80 -4.85 7.46 -2.47
C THR A 80 -3.53 7.19 -1.78
N VAL A 81 -2.96 6.02 -2.07
CA VAL A 81 -1.73 5.51 -1.47
C VAL A 81 -0.76 4.99 -2.55
N HIS A 82 0.52 4.83 -2.21
CA HIS A 82 1.47 4.17 -3.09
C HIS A 82 1.52 2.66 -2.82
N TYR A 83 1.24 1.82 -3.81
CA TYR A 83 1.26 0.35 -3.63
C TYR A 83 2.67 -0.25 -3.71
N GLY A 84 3.63 0.49 -4.24
CA GLY A 84 4.97 0.00 -4.54
C GLY A 84 5.30 0.19 -6.02
N ASN A 85 6.57 0.05 -6.37
CA ASN A 85 7.01 0.19 -7.76
C ASN A 85 6.60 -1.04 -8.59
N GLU A 86 6.75 -2.22 -8.00
CA GLU A 86 6.33 -3.52 -8.53
C GLU A 86 4.82 -3.70 -8.35
N ARG A 87 4.09 -3.82 -9.45
CA ARG A 87 2.62 -3.93 -9.49
C ARG A 87 2.20 -4.92 -10.58
N TRP A 88 1.10 -5.62 -10.37
CA TRP A 88 0.50 -6.60 -11.29
C TRP A 88 -0.47 -5.97 -12.31
N PHE A 89 -0.62 -4.64 -12.30
CA PHE A 89 -1.53 -3.91 -13.16
C PHE A 89 -0.86 -2.65 -13.71
N LYS A 90 -1.34 -2.17 -14.85
CA LYS A 90 -0.93 -0.89 -15.42
C LYS A 90 -1.58 0.25 -14.65
N CYS A 91 -0.78 1.14 -14.07
CA CYS A 91 -1.30 2.30 -13.36
C CYS A 91 -2.04 3.27 -14.30
N ALA A 92 -3.22 3.73 -13.86
CA ALA A 92 -4.05 4.69 -14.56
C ALA A 92 -4.30 5.98 -13.75
N CYS A 93 -3.50 6.23 -12.70
CA CYS A 93 -3.56 7.50 -11.97
C CYS A 93 -3.21 8.68 -12.90
N ASP A 94 -3.63 9.89 -12.53
CA ASP A 94 -3.41 11.11 -13.32
C ASP A 94 -1.96 11.29 -13.76
N THR A 95 -0.99 11.03 -12.88
CA THR A 95 0.44 11.14 -13.17
C THR A 95 0.86 10.20 -14.31
N CYS A 96 0.36 8.97 -14.32
CA CYS A 96 0.68 7.98 -15.36
C CYS A 96 -0.15 8.17 -16.63
N SER A 97 -1.36 8.71 -16.51
CA SER A 97 -2.23 8.98 -17.65
C SER A 97 -1.72 10.16 -18.47
N ARG A 98 -1.30 11.26 -17.82
CA ARG A 98 -0.71 12.44 -18.51
C ARG A 98 0.64 12.15 -19.18
N GLY A 99 1.37 11.14 -18.71
CA GLY A 99 2.61 10.69 -19.34
C GLY A 99 2.43 9.94 -20.66
N LYS A 100 1.19 9.70 -21.10
CA LYS A 100 0.89 9.04 -22.39
C LYS A 100 0.65 10.02 -23.55
N ASP A 101 0.56 11.32 -23.26
CA ASP A 101 0.28 12.38 -24.23
C ASP A 101 1.57 13.11 -24.69
N LYS A 102 2.74 12.49 -24.47
CA LYS A 102 4.06 12.95 -24.92
C LYS A 102 4.78 11.87 -25.71
#